data_AF-P55458-F1
#
_entry.id   AF-P55458-F1
#
_cell.length_a   1.000
_cell.length_b   1.000
_cell.length_c   1.000
_cell.angle_alpha   90.00
_cell.angle_beta   90.00
_cell.angle_gamma   90.00
#
_symmetry.space_group_name_H-M   'P 1'
#
loop_
_entity.id
_entity.type
_entity.pdbx_description
1 polymer ?
#
loop_
_entity_poly.entity_id
_entity_poly.type
_entity_poly.pdbx_seq_one_letter_code
_entity_poly.pdbx_strand_id
1 'polypeptide(L)'
;MTARWPDPDRAYIGRYVASLDLRSIKSRTCYRQVLHGFQDVVERHEALDQQVLLAWLRQSSDRWAATTLLHRTRIIDRFLDHFLEAAAIDHNPVEDLREACHIKQCMPVWRALISCDPEQALAQLRQPEPFGSAGRDHG
;
A
#
# COMPACT_ATOMS: atom_id res chain seq x y z
N MET A 1 -9.86 -13.91 -4.36
CA MET A 1 -10.66 -14.14 -3.14
C MET A 1 -10.73 -12.80 -2.42
N THR A 2 -11.92 -12.29 -2.10
CA THR A 2 -12.06 -11.06 -1.30
C THR A 2 -12.09 -11.45 0.18
N ALA A 3 -11.04 -11.11 0.92
CA ALA A 3 -10.99 -11.32 2.35
C ALA A 3 -11.81 -10.21 3.03
N ARG A 4 -12.71 -10.62 3.93
CA ARG A 4 -13.46 -9.71 4.79
C ARG A 4 -12.49 -9.09 5.79
N TRP A 5 -12.57 -7.78 5.98
CA TRP A 5 -11.76 -7.10 7.00
C TRP A 5 -12.06 -7.67 8.41
N PRO A 6 -11.04 -8.16 9.14
CA PRO A 6 -11.20 -8.88 10.41
C PRO A 6 -11.35 -7.98 11.64
N ASP A 7 -11.34 -6.65 11.52
CA ASP A 7 -11.33 -5.71 12.65
C ASP A 7 -12.64 -4.91 12.78
N PRO A 8 -13.75 -5.52 13.24
CA PRO A 8 -15.00 -4.80 13.50
C PRO A 8 -14.86 -3.78 14.65
N ASP A 9 -13.95 -4.03 15.60
CA ASP A 9 -13.81 -3.21 16.81
C ASP A 9 -12.79 -2.07 16.66
N ARG A 10 -12.15 -1.92 15.49
CA ARG A 10 -11.06 -0.96 15.24
C ARG A 10 -9.93 -1.05 16.29
N ALA A 11 -9.73 -2.22 16.87
CA ALA A 11 -8.85 -2.43 18.02
C ALA A 11 -7.43 -2.81 17.58
N TYR A 12 -7.29 -3.43 16.41
CA TYR A 12 -6.00 -3.94 15.96
C TYR A 12 -4.99 -2.83 15.65
N ILE A 13 -5.42 -1.70 15.06
CA ILE A 13 -4.55 -0.54 14.87
C ILE A 13 -4.00 -0.04 16.21
N GLY A 14 -4.86 0.03 17.23
CA GLY A 14 -4.47 0.45 18.56
C GLY A 14 -3.39 -0.45 19.16
N ARG A 15 -3.59 -1.78 19.05
CA ARG A 15 -2.64 -2.81 19.52
C ARG A 15 -1.32 -2.76 18.73
N TYR A 16 -1.38 -2.67 17.41
CA TYR A 16 -0.20 -2.56 16.55
C TYR A 16 0.62 -1.31 16.86
N VAL A 17 -0.01 -0.13 16.95
CA VAL A 17 0.74 1.10 17.25
C VAL A 17 1.33 1.06 18.67
N ALA A 18 0.68 0.37 19.61
CA ALA A 18 1.23 0.15 20.94
C ALA A 18 2.44 -0.81 20.94
N SER A 19 2.51 -1.77 20.02
CA SER A 19 3.62 -2.73 19.94
C SER A 19 4.88 -2.17 19.25
N LEU A 20 4.75 -1.14 18.40
CA LEU A 20 5.86 -0.58 17.59
C LEU A 20 6.97 0.17 18.36
N ASP A 21 6.95 0.20 19.70
CA ASP A 21 7.87 0.96 20.57
C ASP A 21 8.31 2.33 19.99
N LEU A 22 7.32 3.10 19.50
CA LEU A 22 7.61 4.36 18.82
C LEU A 22 8.09 5.40 19.83
N ARG A 23 9.31 5.90 19.61
CA ARG A 23 10.03 6.88 20.46
C ARG A 23 9.29 8.20 20.69
N SER A 24 8.41 8.61 19.77
CA SER A 24 7.72 9.91 19.82
C SER A 24 6.22 9.78 19.71
N ILE A 25 5.50 10.56 20.53
CA ILE A 25 4.03 10.71 20.46
C ILE A 25 3.61 11.18 19.06
N LYS A 26 4.36 12.10 18.44
CA LYS A 26 4.06 12.58 17.08
C LYS A 26 4.09 11.44 16.06
N SER A 27 5.05 10.52 16.18
CA SER A 27 5.15 9.35 15.31
C SER A 27 3.96 8.41 15.53
N ARG A 28 3.55 8.15 16.78
CA ARG A 28 2.36 7.34 17.08
C ARG A 28 1.09 7.95 16.49
N THR A 29 0.91 9.26 16.66
CA THR A 29 -0.24 9.98 16.08
C THR A 29 -0.23 9.89 14.55
N CYS A 30 0.94 10.04 13.92
CA CYS A 30 1.09 9.91 12.47
C CYS A 30 0.71 8.50 11.98
N TYR A 31 1.20 7.45 12.64
CA TYR A 31 0.86 6.07 12.33
C TYR A 31 -0.65 5.83 12.46
N ARG A 32 -1.25 6.25 13.58
CA ARG A 32 -2.72 6.13 13.78
C ARG A 32 -3.50 6.86 12.70
N GLN A 33 -3.14 8.09 12.34
CA GLN A 33 -3.83 8.84 11.30
C GLN A 33 -3.79 8.13 9.94
N VAL A 34 -2.63 7.59 9.58
CA VAL A 34 -2.45 6.84 8.33
C VAL A 34 -3.28 5.57 8.32
N LEU A 35 -3.18 4.78 9.40
CA LEU A 35 -3.85 3.50 9.52
C LEU A 35 -5.37 3.65 9.64
N HIS A 36 -5.87 4.63 10.40
CA HIS A 36 -7.31 4.89 10.47
C HIS A 36 -7.87 5.36 9.13
N GLY A 37 -7.14 6.22 8.40
CA GLY A 37 -7.54 6.62 7.05
C GLY A 37 -7.60 5.42 6.10
N PHE A 38 -6.70 4.45 6.25
CA PHE A 38 -6.73 3.21 5.48
C PHE A 38 -7.92 2.33 5.86
N GLN A 39 -8.12 2.08 7.16
CA GLN A 39 -9.26 1.30 7.65
C GLN A 39 -10.61 1.88 7.22
N ASP A 40 -10.77 3.21 7.24
CA ASP A 40 -11.98 3.86 6.77
C ASP A 40 -12.29 3.57 5.29
N VAL A 41 -11.26 3.36 4.46
CA VAL A 41 -11.45 2.98 3.06
C VAL A 41 -11.75 1.48 2.95
N VAL A 42 -11.05 0.65 3.71
CA VAL A 42 -11.32 -0.80 3.75
C VAL A 42 -12.74 -1.12 4.18
N GLU A 43 -13.25 -0.45 5.21
CA GLU A 43 -14.63 -0.65 5.66
C GLU A 43 -15.67 -0.20 4.62
N ARG A 44 -15.35 0.78 3.77
CA ARG A 44 -16.24 1.22 2.68
C ARG A 44 -16.23 0.27 1.48
N HIS A 45 -15.10 -0.36 1.21
CA HIS A 45 -14.96 -1.30 0.10
C HIS A 45 -15.35 -2.74 0.49
N GLU A 46 -15.47 -3.03 1.80
CA GLU A 46 -15.79 -4.34 2.37
C GLU A 46 -14.82 -5.48 1.97
N ALA A 47 -13.73 -5.14 1.29
CA ALA A 47 -12.73 -6.06 0.76
C ALA A 47 -11.32 -5.46 0.87
N LEU A 48 -10.36 -6.33 1.17
CA LEU A 48 -8.93 -6.02 1.15
C LEU A 48 -8.32 -6.48 -0.18
N ASP A 49 -8.26 -5.60 -1.18
CA ASP A 49 -7.75 -5.89 -2.52
C ASP A 49 -6.95 -4.71 -3.12
N GLN A 50 -6.51 -4.80 -4.38
CA GLN A 50 -5.83 -3.69 -5.06
C GLN A 50 -6.68 -2.42 -5.12
N GLN A 51 -8.02 -2.53 -5.25
CA GLN A 51 -8.90 -1.37 -5.37
C GLN A 51 -8.93 -0.55 -4.08
N VAL A 52 -8.86 -1.21 -2.92
CA VAL A 52 -8.77 -0.50 -1.63
C VAL A 52 -7.49 0.30 -1.50
N LEU A 53 -6.37 -0.23 -2.00
CA LEU A 53 -5.08 0.47 -2.00
C LEU A 53 -5.17 1.72 -2.89
N LEU A 54 -5.73 1.59 -4.09
CA LEU A 54 -5.92 2.71 -5.03
C LEU A 54 -6.85 3.78 -4.47
N ALA A 55 -7.99 3.38 -3.89
CA ALA A 55 -8.95 4.29 -3.28
C ALA A 55 -8.33 5.06 -2.12
N TRP A 56 -7.55 4.38 -1.28
CA TRP A 56 -6.84 5.03 -0.18
C TRP A 56 -5.77 6.00 -0.66
N LEU A 57 -4.97 5.63 -1.68
CA LEU A 57 -3.96 6.50 -2.26
C LEU A 57 -4.60 7.74 -2.89
N ARG A 58 -5.70 7.58 -3.62
CA ARG A 58 -6.45 8.69 -4.23
C ARG A 58 -7.07 9.63 -3.19
N GLN A 59 -7.63 9.10 -2.11
CA GLN A 59 -8.12 9.94 -1.01
C GLN A 59 -6.97 10.64 -0.27
N SER A 60 -5.82 10.00 -0.20
CA SER A 60 -4.65 10.52 0.50
C SER A 60 -3.84 11.52 -0.32
N SER A 61 -3.89 11.46 -1.65
CA SER A 61 -3.21 12.43 -2.54
C SER A 61 -3.76 13.85 -2.40
N ASP A 62 -5.03 13.99 -2.01
CA ASP A 62 -5.63 15.30 -1.72
C ASP A 62 -5.07 15.92 -0.44
N ARG A 63 -4.54 15.08 0.47
CA ARG A 63 -4.07 15.49 1.80
C ARG A 63 -2.56 15.66 1.86
N TRP A 64 -1.81 14.89 1.05
CA TRP A 64 -0.36 14.82 1.13
C TRP A 64 0.28 14.85 -0.25
N ALA A 65 1.40 15.57 -0.36
CA ALA A 65 2.26 15.51 -1.55
C ALA A 65 2.76 14.08 -1.80
N ALA A 66 3.04 13.75 -3.06
CA ALA A 66 3.44 12.41 -3.50
C ALA A 66 4.65 11.83 -2.71
N THR A 67 5.64 12.67 -2.36
CA THR A 67 6.80 12.26 -1.55
C THR A 67 6.40 11.83 -0.13
N THR A 68 5.46 12.56 0.47
CA THR A 68 4.93 12.24 1.80
C THR A 68 4.03 11.02 1.74
N LEU A 69 3.21 10.91 0.69
CA LEU A 69 2.37 9.74 0.46
C LEU A 69 3.22 8.46 0.35
N LEU A 70 4.28 8.49 -0.47
CA LEU A 70 5.22 7.38 -0.62
C LEU A 70 5.91 7.00 0.70
N HIS A 71 6.25 7.97 1.56
CA HIS A 71 6.78 7.65 2.88
C HIS A 71 5.73 6.94 3.75
N ARG A 72 4.48 7.39 3.70
CA ARG A 72 3.36 6.83 4.47
C ARG A 72 2.94 5.44 3.98
N THR A 73 3.13 5.10 2.71
CA THR A 73 2.84 3.73 2.24
C THR A 73 3.68 2.69 2.97
N ARG A 74 4.89 3.02 3.42
CA ARG A 74 5.71 2.13 4.26
C ARG A 74 5.06 1.77 5.60
N ILE A 75 4.20 2.63 6.12
CA ILE A 75 3.42 2.36 7.34
C ILE A 75 2.35 1.32 7.04
N ILE A 76 1.67 1.45 5.90
CA ILE A 76 0.66 0.49 5.44
C ILE A 76 1.33 -0.86 5.15
N ASP A 77 2.44 -0.86 4.43
CA ASP A 77 3.24 -2.05 4.09
C ASP A 77 3.58 -2.88 5.34
N ARG A 78 4.23 -2.24 6.33
CA ARG A 78 4.59 -2.90 7.61
C ARG A 78 3.40 -3.33 8.44
N PHE A 79 2.27 -2.65 8.30
CA PHE A 79 1.06 -3.00 9.02
C PHE A 79 0.39 -4.22 8.41
N LEU A 80 0.30 -4.29 7.08
CA LEU A 80 -0.24 -5.44 6.35
C LEU A 80 0.64 -6.68 6.55
N ASP A 81 1.97 -6.53 6.51
CA ASP A 81 2.90 -7.63 6.81
C ASP A 81 2.66 -8.19 8.22
N HIS A 82 2.54 -7.30 9.22
CA HIS A 82 2.24 -7.72 10.60
C HIS A 82 0.86 -8.37 10.73
N PHE A 83 -0.14 -7.89 9.99
CA PHE A 83 -1.48 -8.46 9.98
C PHE A 83 -1.50 -9.85 9.37
N LEU A 84 -0.74 -10.07 8.30
CA LEU A 84 -0.59 -11.38 7.67
C LEU A 84 0.14 -12.35 8.62
N GLU A 85 1.24 -11.91 9.24
CA GLU A 85 1.99 -12.70 10.24
C GLU A 85 1.13 -13.07 11.46
N ALA A 86 0.24 -12.16 11.87
CA ALA A 86 -0.71 -12.40 12.95
C ALA A 86 -1.93 -13.26 12.53
N ALA A 87 -1.96 -13.75 11.29
CA ALA A 87 -3.09 -14.46 10.68
C ALA A 87 -4.43 -13.70 10.81
N ALA A 88 -4.37 -12.37 10.85
CA ALA A 88 -5.57 -11.53 10.88
C ALA A 88 -6.21 -11.46 9.48
N ILE A 89 -5.39 -11.47 8.43
CA ILE A 89 -5.82 -11.49 7.03
C ILE A 89 -5.26 -12.73 6.34
N ASP A 90 -6.01 -13.27 5.38
CA ASP A 90 -5.60 -14.46 4.63
C ASP A 90 -4.57 -14.13 3.54
N HIS A 91 -4.58 -12.90 3.02
CA HIS A 91 -3.70 -12.45 1.96
C HIS A 91 -3.33 -10.97 2.12
N ASN A 92 -2.14 -10.61 1.66
CA ASN A 92 -1.68 -9.21 1.61
C ASN A 92 -1.74 -8.71 0.16
N PRO A 93 -2.61 -7.74 -0.18
CA PRO A 93 -2.78 -7.28 -1.56
C PRO A 93 -1.50 -6.65 -2.14
N VAL A 94 -0.59 -6.17 -1.29
CA VAL A 94 0.72 -5.66 -1.73
C VAL A 94 1.66 -6.81 -2.09
N GLU A 95 1.59 -7.92 -1.36
CA GLU A 95 2.34 -9.13 -1.66
C GLU A 95 1.85 -9.77 -2.96
N ASP A 96 0.52 -9.90 -3.14
CA ASP A 96 -0.08 -10.38 -4.39
C ASP A 96 0.39 -9.55 -5.60
N LEU A 97 0.45 -8.23 -5.44
CA LEU A 97 0.96 -7.32 -6.48
C LEU A 97 2.45 -7.51 -6.75
N ARG A 98 3.26 -7.72 -5.70
CA ARG A 98 4.70 -7.97 -5.82
C ARG A 98 4.98 -9.28 -6.53
N GLU A 99 4.25 -10.33 -6.19
CA GLU A 99 4.32 -11.63 -6.87
C GLU A 99 3.90 -11.52 -8.32
N ALA A 100 2.77 -10.88 -8.60
CA ALA A 100 2.29 -10.68 -9.97
C ALA A 100 3.28 -9.87 -10.83
N CYS A 101 4.05 -8.96 -10.23
CA CYS A 101 5.09 -8.19 -10.93
C CYS A 101 6.47 -8.86 -10.90
N HIS A 102 6.66 -9.98 -10.20
CA HIS A 102 7.96 -10.61 -9.93
C HIS A 102 8.99 -9.67 -9.27
N ILE A 103 8.52 -8.74 -8.42
CA ILE A 103 9.36 -7.73 -7.76
C ILE A 103 9.50 -8.03 -6.27
N LYS A 104 10.75 -8.16 -5.81
CA LYS A 104 11.04 -8.38 -4.37
C LYS A 104 10.76 -7.16 -3.50
N GLN A 105 10.88 -5.94 -4.04
CA GLN A 105 10.71 -4.70 -3.30
C GLN A 105 9.26 -4.19 -3.38
N CYS A 106 8.71 -3.67 -2.27
CA CYS A 106 7.38 -3.05 -2.25
C CYS A 106 7.36 -1.65 -2.90
N MET A 107 8.48 -0.92 -2.88
CA MET A 107 8.52 0.48 -3.33
C MET A 107 8.16 0.70 -4.81
N PRO A 108 8.60 -0.14 -5.77
CA PRO A 108 8.15 -0.02 -7.15
C PRO A 108 6.63 -0.17 -7.30
N VAL A 109 6.02 -1.12 -6.59
CA VAL A 109 4.56 -1.32 -6.59
C VAL A 109 3.85 -0.07 -6.07
N TRP A 110 4.27 0.46 -4.93
CA TRP A 110 3.68 1.69 -4.38
C TRP A 110 3.86 2.89 -5.31
N ARG A 111 5.00 3.04 -5.97
CA ARG A 111 5.21 4.10 -6.97
C ARG A 111 4.29 3.94 -8.17
N ALA A 112 4.09 2.72 -8.64
CA ALA A 112 3.14 2.45 -9.70
C ALA A 112 1.72 2.80 -9.29
N LEU A 113 1.30 2.40 -8.08
CA LEU A 113 -0.05 2.70 -7.56
C LEU A 113 -0.29 4.21 -7.35
N ILE A 114 0.75 5.00 -7.09
CA ILE A 114 0.67 6.47 -6.93
C ILE A 114 0.68 7.20 -8.28
N SER A 115 1.08 6.53 -9.37
CA SER A 115 1.11 7.11 -10.71
C SER A 115 -0.26 7.62 -11.15
N CYS A 116 -0.28 8.56 -12.10
CA CYS A 116 -1.51 9.02 -12.74
C CYS A 116 -2.28 7.87 -13.43
N ASP A 117 -1.56 6.86 -13.91
CA ASP A 117 -2.13 5.62 -14.44
C ASP A 117 -1.51 4.40 -13.72
N PRO A 118 -2.14 3.93 -12.63
CA PRO A 118 -1.69 2.78 -11.87
C PRO A 118 -1.70 1.48 -12.66
N GLU A 119 -2.67 1.29 -13.54
CA GLU A 119 -2.81 0.06 -14.32
C GLU A 119 -1.68 -0.06 -15.34
N GLN A 120 -1.41 1.04 -16.07
CA GLN A 120 -0.30 1.09 -17.00
C GLN A 120 1.06 1.01 -16.28
N ALA A 121 1.21 1.62 -15.10
CA ALA A 121 2.44 1.55 -14.34
C ALA A 121 2.70 0.13 -13.80
N LEU A 122 1.67 -0.57 -13.30
CA LEU A 122 1.79 -1.97 -12.90
C LEU A 122 2.06 -2.88 -14.11
N ALA A 123 1.42 -2.62 -15.25
CA ALA A 123 1.70 -3.37 -16.47
C ALA A 123 3.17 -3.25 -16.90
N GLN A 124 3.76 -2.05 -16.83
CA GLN A 124 5.18 -1.83 -17.11
C GLN A 124 6.10 -2.57 -16.15
N LEU A 125 5.71 -2.70 -14.87
CA LEU A 125 6.47 -3.50 -13.90
C LEU A 125 6.42 -5.01 -14.19
N ARG A 126 5.31 -5.51 -14.75
CA ARG A 126 5.16 -6.92 -15.14
C ARG A 126 5.90 -7.27 -16.42
N GLN A 127 6.05 -6.30 -17.33
CA GLN A 127 6.79 -6.52 -18.56
C GLN A 127 8.27 -6.71 -18.19
N PRO A 128 8.91 -7.85 -18.53
CA PRO A 128 10.36 -7.87 -18.56
C PRO A 128 10.78 -6.79 -19.56
N GLU A 129 11.67 -5.87 -19.17
CA GLU A 129 12.22 -4.87 -20.09
C GLU A 129 12.52 -5.55 -21.43
N PRO A 130 11.80 -5.23 -22.53
CA PRO A 130 12.20 -5.75 -23.81
C PRO A 130 13.53 -5.07 -24.12
N PHE A 131 14.62 -5.81 -23.99
CA PHE A 131 15.92 -5.45 -24.53
C PHE A 131 15.70 -5.12 -26.02
N GLY A 132 15.59 -3.83 -26.36
CA GLY A 132 15.39 -3.40 -27.74
C GLY A 132 14.58 -2.14 -27.93
N SER A 133 15.20 -0.98 -27.65
CA SER A 133 15.00 0.25 -28.44
C SER A 133 16.22 1.15 -28.28
N ALA A 134 17.37 0.61 -28.67
CA ALA A 134 18.40 1.44 -29.28
C ALA A 134 17.86 1.89 -30.65
N GLY A 135 17.28 3.08 -30.70
CA GLY A 135 16.91 3.79 -31.92
C GLY A 135 16.58 5.22 -31.53
N ARG A 136 17.49 6.16 -31.77
CA ARG A 136 17.44 7.08 -32.94
C ARG A 136 16.12 7.88 -32.92
N ASP A 137 16.10 9.20 -32.86
CA ASP A 137 16.89 10.19 -33.58
C ASP A 137 16.30 11.58 -33.28
N HIS A 138 17.15 12.59 -33.05
CA HIS A 138 16.97 14.01 -33.43
C HIS A 138 18.11 14.79 -32.74
N GLY A 139 18.98 15.55 -33.40
CA GLY A 139 19.13 15.99 -34.78
C GLY A 139 20.29 16.98 -34.77
#